data_AF-A0A535P8A8-F1
#
_entry.id   AF-A0A535P8A8-F1
#
_cell.length_a   1.000
_cell.length_b   1.000
_cell.length_c   1.000
_cell.angle_alpha   90.00
_cell.angle_beta   90.00
_cell.angle_gamma   90.00
#
_symmetry.space_group_name_H-M   'P 1'
#
loop_
_entity.id
_entity.type
_entity.pdbx_description
1 polymer ?
#
loop_
_entity_poly.entity_id
_entity_poly.type
_entity_poly.pdbx_seq_one_letter_code
_entity_poly.pdbx_strand_id
1 'polypeptide(L)'
;MVGNTNADSSGKLQQLREILAEVTDLNRAAMVLEWDQETYMPPGGVQGRAEQLSTLLRLSHVKFTSDEVGRLLDDLEDELASAPFDSDEASIVRVTRRDYDQARKLPPDLVAEIARAGSVAQPVWRKAREDADFASFAPYLEKNVELNRRIADALGYKDRPYDALLDRSEPGMTSKELAGIFAQLKEAIVPLVAGIARHADAIDDSALHRGFDPDLQVAYALDVVKRLGYDLERGRQDISTH
;
A
#
# COMPACT_ATOMS: atom_id res chain seq x y z
N MET A 1 -18.30 36.25 -26.16
CA MET A 1 -18.59 35.77 -24.79
C MET A 1 -17.51 34.76 -24.43
N VAL A 2 -16.40 35.23 -23.86
CA VAL A 2 -15.35 34.38 -23.28
C VAL A 2 -15.59 34.47 -21.77
N GLY A 3 -16.46 33.60 -21.27
CA GLY A 3 -16.94 33.64 -19.90
C GLY A 3 -16.03 32.83 -18.99
N ASN A 4 -15.35 33.51 -18.07
CA ASN A 4 -15.17 33.17 -16.65
C ASN A 4 -14.73 31.75 -16.18
N THR A 5 -14.31 30.83 -17.04
CA THR A 5 -13.98 29.44 -16.64
C THR A 5 -12.76 29.32 -15.71
N ASN A 6 -11.70 30.09 -15.92
CA ASN A 6 -10.46 29.94 -15.13
C ASN A 6 -10.60 30.31 -13.64
N ALA A 7 -11.54 31.18 -13.26
CA ALA A 7 -11.71 31.58 -11.86
C ALA A 7 -12.51 30.55 -11.04
N ASP A 8 -13.45 29.85 -11.69
CA ASP A 8 -14.32 28.85 -11.04
C ASP A 8 -13.60 27.51 -10.87
N SER A 9 -12.80 27.09 -11.87
CA SER A 9 -11.92 25.92 -11.77
C SER A 9 -10.92 26.03 -10.64
N SER A 10 -10.37 27.23 -10.41
CA SER A 10 -9.49 27.48 -9.27
C SER A 10 -10.20 27.30 -7.93
N GLY A 11 -11.50 27.60 -7.83
CA GLY A 11 -12.28 27.48 -6.60
C GLY A 11 -12.62 26.02 -6.27
N LYS A 12 -13.16 25.28 -7.24
CA LYS A 12 -13.51 23.85 -7.07
C LYS A 12 -12.28 22.98 -6.82
N LEU A 13 -11.18 23.25 -7.55
CA LEU A 13 -9.93 22.53 -7.33
C LEU A 13 -9.36 22.82 -5.93
N GLN A 14 -9.46 24.07 -5.46
CA GLN A 14 -9.04 24.41 -4.10
C GLN A 14 -9.88 23.67 -3.05
N GLN A 15 -11.20 23.59 -3.23
CA GLN A 15 -12.08 22.81 -2.34
C GLN A 15 -11.71 21.32 -2.34
N LEU A 16 -11.46 20.74 -3.52
CA LEU A 16 -10.99 19.35 -3.62
C LEU A 16 -9.66 19.16 -2.87
N ARG A 17 -8.69 20.06 -3.08
CA ARG A 17 -7.39 20.03 -2.39
C ARG A 17 -7.53 20.12 -0.87
N GLU A 18 -8.43 20.94 -0.37
CA GLU A 18 -8.72 21.05 1.08
C GLU A 18 -9.28 19.74 1.64
N ILE A 19 -10.22 19.11 0.93
CA ILE A 19 -10.76 17.80 1.33
C ILE A 19 -9.65 16.75 1.35
N LEU A 20 -8.83 16.69 0.29
CA LEU A 20 -7.73 15.74 0.17
C LEU A 20 -6.63 15.97 1.23
N ALA A 21 -6.36 17.22 1.60
CA ALA A 21 -5.41 17.55 2.66
C ALA A 21 -5.89 16.97 4.00
N GLU A 22 -7.16 17.15 4.37
CA GLU A 22 -7.71 16.56 5.60
C GLU A 22 -7.68 15.02 5.59
N VAL A 23 -8.03 14.39 4.47
CA VAL A 23 -7.91 12.94 4.29
C VAL A 23 -6.46 12.48 4.49
N THR A 24 -5.52 13.23 3.91
CA THR A 24 -4.08 12.95 4.03
C THR A 24 -3.62 13.08 5.48
N ASP A 25 -4.07 14.10 6.21
CA ASP A 25 -3.69 14.32 7.61
C ASP A 25 -4.24 13.22 8.54
N LEU A 26 -5.48 12.78 8.32
CA LEU A 26 -6.06 11.65 9.05
C LEU A 26 -5.27 10.36 8.81
N ASN A 27 -4.89 10.08 7.55
CA ASN A 27 -4.08 8.93 7.20
C ASN A 27 -2.67 9.02 7.80
N ARG A 28 -2.03 10.20 7.75
CA ARG A 28 -0.70 10.41 8.35
C ARG A 28 -0.71 10.25 9.86
N ALA A 29 -1.77 10.72 10.53
CA ALA A 29 -1.95 10.48 11.96
C ALA A 29 -2.07 8.97 12.26
N ALA A 30 -2.83 8.23 11.44
CA ALA A 30 -2.89 6.77 11.55
C ALA A 30 -1.52 6.12 11.33
N MET A 31 -0.74 6.55 10.35
CA MET A 31 0.61 6.02 10.09
C MET A 31 1.57 6.22 11.27
N VAL A 32 1.48 7.34 12.00
CA VAL A 32 2.27 7.56 13.22
C VAL A 32 1.85 6.56 14.31
N LEU A 33 0.56 6.29 14.46
CA LEU A 33 0.05 5.30 15.41
C LEU A 33 0.45 3.87 15.03
N GLU A 34 0.50 3.55 13.74
CA GLU A 34 1.01 2.26 13.24
C GLU A 34 2.51 2.12 13.51
N TRP A 35 3.31 3.15 13.21
CA TRP A 35 4.75 3.16 13.54
C TRP A 35 4.99 2.98 15.04
N ASP A 36 4.23 3.69 15.89
CA ASP A 36 4.35 3.55 17.35
C ASP A 36 3.97 2.13 17.80
N GLN A 37 2.97 1.51 17.16
CA GLN A 37 2.53 0.15 17.45
C GLN A 37 3.67 -0.86 17.29
N GLU A 38 4.53 -0.66 16.28
CA GLU A 38 5.61 -1.58 15.93
C GLU A 38 6.95 -1.26 16.63
N THR A 39 7.04 -0.14 17.37
CA THR A 39 8.29 0.33 17.97
C THR A 39 8.21 0.52 19.48
N TYR A 40 7.29 1.36 19.97
CA TYR A 40 7.29 1.85 21.36
C TYR A 40 6.04 1.50 22.15
N MET A 41 4.95 1.10 21.48
CA MET A 41 3.68 0.83 22.14
C MET A 41 3.81 -0.34 23.14
N PRO A 42 3.39 -0.16 24.41
CA PRO A 42 3.35 -1.26 25.37
C PRO A 42 2.37 -2.37 24.93
N PRO A 43 2.63 -3.66 25.24
CA PRO A 43 1.78 -4.78 24.82
C PRO A 43 0.30 -4.67 25.24
N GLY A 44 0.00 -3.99 26.36
CA GLY A 44 -1.37 -3.75 26.83
C GLY A 44 -2.15 -2.70 26.03
N GLY A 45 -1.52 -1.97 25.09
CA GLY A 45 -2.12 -0.88 24.32
C GLY A 45 -2.93 -1.31 23.10
N VAL A 46 -2.88 -2.59 22.72
CA VAL A 46 -3.40 -3.10 21.44
C VAL A 46 -4.88 -2.73 21.20
N GLN A 47 -5.75 -2.89 22.20
CA GLN A 47 -7.17 -2.60 22.01
C GLN A 47 -7.42 -1.10 21.76
N GLY A 48 -6.84 -0.23 22.58
CA GLY A 48 -7.00 1.22 22.42
C GLY A 48 -6.40 1.70 21.09
N ARG A 49 -5.26 1.14 20.68
CA ARG A 49 -4.64 1.43 19.38
C ARG A 49 -5.54 1.03 18.22
N ALA A 50 -6.14 -0.16 18.28
CA ALA A 50 -7.07 -0.63 17.25
C ALA A 50 -8.29 0.29 17.12
N GLU A 51 -8.86 0.77 18.23
CA GLU A 51 -10.00 1.70 18.23
C GLU A 51 -9.64 3.08 17.64
N GLN A 52 -8.45 3.60 17.95
CA GLN A 52 -7.91 4.85 17.38
C GLN A 52 -7.75 4.73 15.86
N LEU A 53 -7.06 3.70 15.39
CA LEU A 53 -6.84 3.45 13.96
C LEU A 53 -8.16 3.25 13.22
N SER A 54 -9.07 2.44 13.78
CA SER A 54 -10.41 2.23 13.20
C SER A 54 -11.18 3.54 13.05
N THR A 55 -11.05 4.46 14.00
CA THR A 55 -11.73 5.76 13.93
C THR A 55 -11.15 6.64 12.84
N LEU A 56 -9.83 6.81 12.82
CA LEU A 56 -9.14 7.67 11.85
C LEU A 56 -9.34 7.18 10.40
N LEU A 57 -9.13 5.89 10.16
CA LEU A 57 -9.26 5.29 8.83
C LEU A 57 -10.71 5.35 8.34
N ARG A 58 -11.70 5.15 9.22
CA ARG A 58 -13.12 5.31 8.86
C ARG A 58 -13.46 6.75 8.50
N LEU A 59 -12.99 7.73 9.29
CA LEU A 59 -13.25 9.15 9.01
C LEU A 59 -12.61 9.58 7.69
N SER A 60 -11.36 9.18 7.46
CA SER A 60 -10.64 9.38 6.21
C SER A 60 -11.41 8.81 5.02
N HIS A 61 -11.83 7.55 5.11
CA HIS A 61 -12.59 6.88 4.05
C HIS A 61 -13.92 7.59 3.77
N VAL A 62 -14.75 7.84 4.80
CA VAL A 62 -16.06 8.50 4.64
C VAL A 62 -15.92 9.88 3.97
N LYS A 63 -14.90 10.64 4.37
CA LYS A 63 -14.65 11.97 3.80
C LYS A 63 -14.23 11.86 2.33
N PHE A 64 -13.28 10.96 2.04
CA PHE A 64 -12.77 10.74 0.69
C PHE A 64 -13.85 10.25 -0.27
N THR A 65 -14.70 9.32 0.14
CA THR A 65 -15.75 8.73 -0.70
C THR A 65 -17.05 9.53 -0.72
N SER A 66 -17.08 10.73 -0.16
CA SER A 66 -18.28 11.56 -0.10
C SER A 66 -18.83 11.92 -1.49
N ASP A 67 -20.14 12.18 -1.57
CA ASP A 67 -20.76 12.62 -2.83
C ASP A 67 -20.32 14.04 -3.23
N GLU A 68 -19.76 14.82 -2.30
CA GLU A 68 -19.12 16.10 -2.60
C GLU A 68 -17.85 15.93 -3.43
N VAL A 69 -16.96 15.01 -3.02
CA VAL A 69 -15.75 14.68 -3.80
C VAL A 69 -16.12 14.21 -5.20
N GLY A 70 -17.12 13.33 -5.32
CA GLY A 70 -17.60 12.85 -6.63
C GLY A 70 -18.05 13.99 -7.55
N ARG A 71 -18.89 14.90 -7.04
CA ARG A 71 -19.36 16.07 -7.80
C ARG A 71 -18.23 17.02 -8.19
N LEU A 72 -17.28 17.27 -7.29
CA LEU A 72 -16.12 18.11 -7.59
C LEU A 72 -15.27 17.50 -8.70
N LEU A 73 -15.05 16.19 -8.66
CA LEU A 73 -14.30 15.49 -9.70
C LEU A 73 -15.05 15.52 -11.04
N ASP A 74 -16.38 15.33 -11.05
CA ASP A 74 -17.18 15.35 -12.29
C ASP A 74 -17.05 16.71 -12.99
N ASP A 75 -17.22 17.80 -12.23
CA ASP A 75 -17.08 19.17 -12.72
C ASP A 75 -15.64 19.47 -13.22
N LEU A 76 -14.63 19.08 -12.42
CA LEU A 76 -13.23 19.37 -12.74
C LEU A 76 -12.70 18.58 -13.94
N GLU A 77 -13.21 17.37 -14.17
CA GLU A 77 -12.86 16.57 -15.36
C GLU A 77 -13.31 17.27 -16.64
N ASP A 78 -14.51 17.82 -16.65
CA ASP A 78 -15.03 18.59 -17.79
C ASP A 78 -14.26 19.90 -18.00
N GLU A 79 -14.00 20.63 -16.90
CA GLU A 79 -13.29 21.91 -16.95
C GLU A 79 -11.82 21.77 -17.39
N LEU A 80 -11.16 20.68 -16.99
CA LEU A 80 -9.75 20.41 -17.30
C LEU A 80 -9.57 19.48 -18.51
N ALA A 81 -10.64 19.13 -19.24
CA ALA A 81 -10.57 18.20 -20.37
C ALA A 81 -9.58 18.62 -21.47
N SER A 82 -9.30 19.91 -21.60
CA SER A 82 -8.35 20.48 -22.58
C SER A 82 -6.97 20.80 -22.01
N ALA A 83 -6.76 20.58 -20.71
CA ALA A 83 -5.47 20.79 -20.08
C ALA A 83 -4.42 19.77 -20.58
N PRO A 84 -3.13 20.14 -20.60
CA PRO A 84 -2.06 19.17 -20.87
C PRO A 84 -2.14 17.98 -19.92
N PHE A 85 -1.88 16.78 -20.43
CA PHE A 85 -1.96 15.55 -19.64
C PHE A 85 -1.02 15.56 -18.42
N ASP A 86 0.12 16.24 -18.54
CA ASP A 86 1.16 16.38 -17.54
C ASP A 86 0.99 17.62 -16.65
N SER A 87 -0.16 18.33 -16.73
CA SER A 87 -0.46 19.37 -15.75
C SER A 87 -0.71 18.76 -14.38
N ASP A 88 -0.26 19.47 -13.34
CA ASP A 88 -0.47 19.05 -11.94
C ASP A 88 -1.97 18.96 -11.63
N GLU A 89 -2.76 19.92 -12.12
CA GLU A 89 -4.20 19.98 -11.92
C GLU A 89 -4.92 18.78 -12.55
N ALA A 90 -4.65 18.49 -13.82
CA ALA A 90 -5.28 17.36 -14.52
C ALA A 90 -4.83 16.03 -13.92
N SER A 91 -3.57 15.94 -13.47
CA SER A 91 -3.04 14.75 -12.82
C SER A 91 -3.68 14.51 -11.45
N ILE A 92 -3.86 15.56 -10.62
CA ILE A 92 -4.57 15.45 -9.34
C ILE A 92 -5.97 14.89 -9.56
N VAL A 93 -6.73 15.45 -10.51
CA VAL A 93 -8.11 15.02 -10.78
C VAL A 93 -8.14 13.58 -11.29
N ARG A 94 -7.30 13.23 -12.28
CA ARG A 94 -7.26 11.88 -12.87
C ARG A 94 -6.87 10.80 -11.86
N VAL A 95 -5.86 11.05 -11.03
CA VAL A 95 -5.43 10.10 -9.99
C VAL A 95 -6.51 9.99 -8.91
N THR A 96 -7.03 11.13 -8.43
CA THR A 96 -8.08 11.15 -7.40
C THR A 96 -9.35 10.45 -7.87
N ARG A 97 -9.77 10.65 -9.13
CA ARG A 97 -10.91 9.94 -9.73
C ARG A 97 -10.74 8.44 -9.63
N ARG A 98 -9.60 7.94 -10.10
CA ARG A 98 -9.33 6.50 -10.09
C ARG A 98 -9.45 5.94 -8.68
N ASP A 99 -8.81 6.61 -7.72
CA ASP A 99 -8.78 6.14 -6.33
C ASP A 99 -10.17 6.24 -5.68
N TYR A 100 -10.94 7.29 -5.99
CA TYR A 100 -12.33 7.48 -5.56
C TYR A 100 -13.24 6.37 -6.07
N ASP A 101 -13.17 6.07 -7.37
CA ASP A 101 -13.97 5.03 -8.01
C ASP A 101 -13.64 3.64 -7.43
N GLN A 102 -12.35 3.34 -7.23
CA GLN A 102 -11.93 2.11 -6.58
C GLN A 102 -12.44 2.01 -5.13
N ALA A 103 -12.35 3.09 -4.36
CA ALA A 103 -12.81 3.13 -2.99
C ALA A 103 -14.33 2.95 -2.86
N ARG A 104 -15.12 3.50 -3.79
CA ARG A 104 -16.59 3.37 -3.79
C ARG A 104 -17.11 2.02 -4.28
N LYS A 105 -16.35 1.31 -5.09
CA LYS A 105 -16.74 -0.02 -5.60
C LYS A 105 -16.80 -1.10 -4.52
N LEU A 106 -16.07 -0.92 -3.42
CA LEU A 106 -15.98 -1.93 -2.36
C LEU A 106 -17.11 -1.75 -1.33
N PRO A 107 -18.00 -2.75 -1.15
CA PRO A 107 -19.02 -2.67 -0.10
C PRO A 107 -18.39 -2.60 1.29
N PRO A 108 -18.88 -1.72 2.20
CA PRO A 108 -18.34 -1.60 3.56
C PRO A 108 -18.30 -2.94 4.31
N ASP A 109 -19.31 -3.79 4.14
CA ASP A 109 -19.36 -5.12 4.76
C ASP A 109 -18.25 -6.04 4.26
N LEU A 110 -17.92 -5.98 2.96
CA LEU A 110 -16.83 -6.78 2.37
C LEU A 110 -15.47 -6.32 2.90
N VAL A 111 -15.27 -5.00 3.03
CA VAL A 111 -14.05 -4.42 3.62
C VAL A 111 -13.91 -4.85 5.08
N ALA A 112 -14.98 -4.80 5.86
CA ALA A 112 -14.97 -5.27 7.25
C ALA A 112 -14.73 -6.78 7.36
N GLU A 113 -15.27 -7.57 6.43
CA GLU A 113 -15.10 -9.02 6.37
C GLU A 113 -13.64 -9.42 6.09
N ILE A 114 -12.99 -8.83 5.07
CA ILE A 114 -11.57 -9.10 4.77
C ILE A 114 -10.64 -8.66 5.89
N ALA A 115 -10.89 -7.50 6.50
CA ALA A 115 -10.10 -7.01 7.63
C ALA A 115 -10.15 -8.01 8.80
N ARG A 116 -11.36 -8.45 9.20
CA ARG A 116 -11.54 -9.43 10.26
C ARG A 116 -10.89 -10.77 9.92
N ALA A 117 -11.06 -11.25 8.68
CA ALA A 117 -10.47 -12.50 8.24
C ALA A 117 -8.92 -12.46 8.31
N GLY A 118 -8.31 -11.33 7.93
CA GLY A 118 -6.86 -11.11 8.06
C GLY A 118 -6.39 -11.11 9.50
N SER A 119 -7.05 -10.34 10.38
CA SER A 119 -6.68 -10.25 11.80
C SER A 119 -6.79 -11.59 12.53
N VAL A 120 -7.79 -12.41 12.21
CA VAL A 120 -7.95 -13.75 12.78
C VAL A 120 -6.92 -14.72 12.19
N ALA A 121 -6.62 -14.63 10.90
CA ALA A 121 -5.69 -15.51 10.22
C ALA A 121 -4.22 -15.30 10.64
N GLN A 122 -3.80 -14.08 10.96
CA GLN A 122 -2.40 -13.74 11.24
C GLN A 122 -1.78 -14.50 12.43
N PRO A 123 -2.39 -14.57 13.64
CA PRO A 123 -1.82 -15.36 14.74
C PRO A 123 -1.78 -16.86 14.42
N VAL A 124 -2.80 -17.39 13.71
CA VAL A 124 -2.84 -18.80 13.29
C VAL A 124 -1.72 -19.08 12.29
N TRP A 125 -1.51 -18.20 11.31
CA TRP A 125 -0.43 -18.30 10.34
C TRP A 125 0.95 -18.32 11.00
N ARG A 126 1.19 -17.42 11.98
CA ARG A 126 2.47 -17.39 12.70
C ARG A 126 2.77 -18.71 13.37
N LYS A 127 1.79 -19.27 14.09
CA LYS A 127 1.91 -20.58 14.74
C LYS A 127 2.09 -21.71 13.72
N ALA A 128 1.26 -21.75 12.68
CA ALA A 128 1.33 -22.75 11.62
C ALA A 128 2.68 -22.74 10.89
N ARG A 129 3.27 -21.55 10.68
CA ARG A 129 4.61 -21.42 10.10
C ARG A 129 5.69 -21.96 11.02
N GLU A 130 5.63 -21.65 12.32
CA GLU A 130 6.57 -22.15 13.32
C GLU A 130 6.49 -23.69 13.45
N ASP A 131 5.27 -24.22 13.48
CA ASP A 131 5.00 -25.65 13.63
C ASP A 131 5.06 -26.43 12.30
N ALA A 132 5.34 -25.76 11.18
CA ALA A 132 5.29 -26.30 9.82
C ALA A 132 3.96 -27.01 9.47
N ASP A 133 2.85 -26.54 10.03
CA ASP A 133 1.51 -27.13 9.92
C ASP A 133 0.61 -26.34 8.97
N PHE A 134 0.71 -26.63 7.67
CA PHE A 134 -0.18 -26.01 6.67
C PHE A 134 -1.66 -26.34 6.89
N ALA A 135 -1.97 -27.53 7.42
CA ALA A 135 -3.35 -28.01 7.50
C ALA A 135 -4.19 -27.16 8.47
N SER A 136 -3.62 -26.70 9.58
CA SER A 136 -4.31 -25.78 10.49
C SER A 136 -4.54 -24.38 9.89
N PHE A 137 -3.69 -23.94 8.96
CA PHE A 137 -3.85 -22.64 8.30
C PHE A 137 -4.75 -22.68 7.05
N ALA A 138 -4.85 -23.82 6.36
CA ALA A 138 -5.54 -23.96 5.09
C ALA A 138 -6.97 -23.37 5.06
N PRO A 139 -7.85 -23.57 6.07
CA PRO A 139 -9.19 -22.99 6.06
C PRO A 139 -9.20 -21.45 6.08
N TYR A 140 -8.24 -20.84 6.79
CA TYR A 140 -8.10 -19.38 6.86
C TYR A 140 -7.58 -18.82 5.54
N LEU A 141 -6.64 -19.51 4.90
CA LEU A 141 -6.16 -19.15 3.56
C LEU A 141 -7.30 -19.23 2.54
N GLU A 142 -8.08 -20.31 2.55
CA GLU A 142 -9.21 -20.50 1.64
C GLU A 142 -10.23 -19.35 1.78
N LYS A 143 -10.58 -18.99 3.02
CA LYS A 143 -11.45 -17.84 3.29
C LYS A 143 -10.87 -16.52 2.75
N ASN A 144 -9.58 -16.27 2.98
CA ASN A 144 -8.93 -15.06 2.48
C ASN A 144 -8.88 -15.01 0.94
N VAL A 145 -8.67 -16.15 0.26
CA VAL A 145 -8.70 -16.24 -1.21
C VAL A 145 -10.12 -15.99 -1.74
N GLU A 146 -11.15 -16.56 -1.11
CA GLU A 146 -12.56 -16.31 -1.46
C GLU A 146 -12.91 -14.82 -1.36
N LEU A 147 -12.55 -14.17 -0.26
CA LEU A 147 -12.77 -12.73 -0.07
C LEU A 147 -12.02 -11.87 -1.08
N ASN A 148 -10.77 -12.21 -1.41
CA ASN A 148 -10.01 -11.49 -2.43
C ASN A 148 -10.63 -11.65 -3.83
N ARG A 149 -11.25 -12.79 -4.14
CA ARG A 149 -12.02 -12.96 -5.39
C ARG A 149 -13.24 -12.05 -5.42
N ARG A 150 -14.00 -11.97 -4.32
CA ARG A 150 -15.14 -11.03 -4.20
C ARG A 150 -14.69 -9.57 -4.34
N ILE A 151 -13.53 -9.21 -3.79
CA ILE A 151 -12.93 -7.88 -3.98
C ILE A 151 -12.61 -7.64 -5.46
N ALA A 152 -12.00 -8.61 -6.14
CA ALA A 152 -11.73 -8.50 -7.57
C ALA A 152 -13.01 -8.31 -8.40
N ASP A 153 -14.07 -9.07 -8.10
CA ASP A 153 -15.37 -8.93 -8.76
C ASP A 153 -16.00 -7.56 -8.51
N ALA A 154 -15.91 -7.02 -7.29
CA ALA A 154 -16.41 -5.69 -6.94
C ALA A 154 -15.66 -4.57 -7.66
N LEU A 155 -14.33 -4.70 -7.80
CA LEU A 155 -13.49 -3.72 -8.52
C LEU A 155 -13.71 -3.77 -10.04
N GLY A 156 -14.00 -4.96 -10.55
CA GLY A 156 -14.14 -5.26 -11.97
C GLY A 156 -12.79 -5.47 -12.67
N TYR A 157 -12.78 -6.34 -13.67
CA TYR A 157 -11.61 -6.68 -14.49
C TYR A 157 -12.05 -6.99 -15.92
N LYS A 158 -11.10 -6.91 -16.87
CA LYS A 158 -11.34 -7.26 -18.27
C LYS A 158 -11.13 -8.74 -18.54
N ASP A 159 -9.96 -9.27 -18.17
CA ASP A 159 -9.54 -10.62 -18.55
C ASP A 159 -9.47 -11.57 -17.35
N ARG A 160 -8.73 -11.22 -16.29
CA ARG A 160 -8.58 -12.08 -15.10
C ARG A 160 -8.93 -11.35 -13.80
N PRO A 161 -9.53 -12.05 -12.81
CA PRO A 161 -9.78 -11.46 -11.49
C PRO A 161 -8.51 -10.92 -10.82
N TYR A 162 -7.37 -11.59 -11.03
CA TYR A 162 -6.10 -11.15 -10.47
C TYR A 162 -5.66 -9.77 -11.02
N ASP A 163 -6.07 -9.39 -12.24
CA ASP A 163 -5.72 -8.09 -12.81
C ASP A 163 -6.35 -6.95 -12.01
N ALA A 164 -7.56 -7.13 -11.45
CA ALA A 164 -8.18 -6.14 -10.57
C ALA A 164 -7.41 -5.95 -9.26
N LEU A 165 -6.80 -7.02 -8.73
CA LEU A 165 -5.98 -6.96 -7.52
C LEU A 165 -4.60 -6.39 -7.82
N LEU A 166 -4.03 -6.75 -8.97
CA LEU A 166 -2.73 -6.24 -9.43
C LEU A 166 -2.79 -4.74 -9.70
N ASP A 167 -3.86 -4.25 -10.35
CA ASP A 167 -4.04 -2.82 -10.64
C ASP A 167 -4.00 -1.94 -9.38
N ARG A 168 -4.41 -2.48 -8.22
CA ARG A 168 -4.31 -1.75 -6.93
C ARG A 168 -2.88 -1.48 -6.50
N SER A 169 -1.94 -2.37 -6.86
CA SER A 169 -0.52 -2.24 -6.51
C SER A 169 0.28 -1.60 -7.63
N GLU A 170 -0.02 -1.93 -8.88
CA GLU A 170 0.68 -1.46 -10.07
C GLU A 170 -0.36 -1.02 -11.13
N PRO A 171 -0.79 0.26 -11.11
CA PRO A 171 -1.85 0.75 -11.99
C PRO A 171 -1.56 0.50 -13.48
N GLY A 172 -2.50 -0.15 -14.16
CA GLY A 172 -2.41 -0.47 -15.59
C GLY A 172 -1.69 -1.78 -15.92
N MET A 173 -1.02 -2.43 -14.97
CA MET A 173 -0.34 -3.70 -15.21
C MET A 173 -1.32 -4.87 -15.29
N THR A 174 -1.13 -5.75 -16.28
CA THR A 174 -1.90 -6.99 -16.41
C THR A 174 -1.08 -8.22 -16.07
N SER A 175 -1.75 -9.30 -15.66
CA SER A 175 -1.10 -10.60 -15.45
C SER A 175 -0.47 -11.17 -16.73
N LYS A 176 -0.93 -10.76 -17.91
CA LYS A 176 -0.33 -11.14 -19.20
C LYS A 176 1.03 -10.47 -19.41
N GLU A 177 1.11 -9.16 -19.17
CA GLU A 177 2.38 -8.42 -19.24
C GLU A 177 3.36 -8.93 -18.18
N LEU A 178 2.87 -9.12 -16.95
CA LEU A 178 3.66 -9.67 -15.85
C LEU A 178 4.22 -11.07 -16.17
N ALA A 179 3.42 -11.93 -16.81
CA ALA A 179 3.90 -13.25 -17.25
C ALA A 179 5.02 -13.15 -18.29
N GLY A 180 4.96 -12.17 -19.21
CA GLY A 180 6.02 -11.90 -20.17
C GLY A 180 7.33 -11.46 -19.50
N ILE A 181 7.23 -10.54 -18.54
CA ILE A 181 8.39 -10.09 -17.74
C ILE A 181 9.01 -11.27 -16.99
N PHE A 182 8.20 -12.08 -16.29
CA PHE A 182 8.71 -13.24 -15.56
C PHE A 182 9.32 -14.32 -16.47
N ALA A 183 8.82 -14.50 -17.69
CA ALA A 183 9.43 -15.44 -18.63
C ALA A 183 10.87 -15.00 -18.98
N GLN A 184 11.06 -13.73 -19.35
CA GLN A 184 12.39 -13.17 -19.66
C GLN A 184 13.34 -13.24 -18.45
N LEU A 185 12.85 -12.88 -17.26
CA LEU A 185 13.64 -12.99 -16.04
C LEU A 185 14.06 -14.43 -15.74
N LYS A 186 13.16 -15.41 -15.93
CA LYS A 186 13.48 -16.83 -15.69
C LYS A 186 14.54 -17.35 -16.66
N GLU A 187 14.50 -16.96 -17.92
CA GLU A 187 15.50 -17.36 -18.93
C GLU A 187 16.92 -16.93 -18.55
N ALA A 188 17.08 -15.75 -17.94
CA ALA A 188 18.38 -15.25 -17.51
C ALA A 188 18.77 -15.71 -16.08
N ILE A 189 17.86 -15.57 -15.12
CA ILE A 189 18.16 -15.75 -13.69
C ILE A 189 18.28 -17.22 -13.33
N VAL A 190 17.45 -18.12 -13.87
CA VAL A 190 17.50 -19.55 -13.50
C VAL A 190 18.85 -20.19 -13.87
N PRO A 191 19.37 -20.03 -15.10
CA PRO A 191 20.71 -20.54 -15.44
C PRO A 191 21.82 -19.85 -14.66
N LEU A 192 21.71 -18.54 -14.40
CA LEU A 192 22.69 -17.79 -13.60
C LEU A 192 22.79 -18.34 -12.18
N VAL A 193 21.65 -18.49 -11.48
CA VAL A 193 21.60 -19.05 -10.13
C VAL A 193 22.10 -20.49 -10.11
N ALA A 194 21.72 -21.32 -11.10
CA ALA A 194 22.25 -22.68 -11.22
C ALA A 194 23.77 -22.69 -11.46
N GLY A 195 24.30 -21.70 -12.18
CA GLY A 195 25.73 -21.49 -12.36
C GLY A 195 26.44 -21.14 -11.08
N ILE A 196 25.92 -20.17 -10.32
CA ILE A 196 26.46 -19.74 -9.03
C ILE A 196 26.41 -20.88 -8.02
N ALA A 197 25.29 -21.61 -7.93
CA ALA A 197 25.10 -22.70 -6.97
C ALA A 197 26.11 -23.84 -7.15
N ARG A 198 26.58 -24.11 -8.38
CA ARG A 198 27.67 -25.08 -8.63
C ARG A 198 29.01 -24.66 -8.01
N HIS A 199 29.15 -23.40 -7.64
CA HIS A 199 30.32 -22.80 -7.03
C HIS A 199 29.98 -22.15 -5.68
N ALA A 200 28.93 -22.63 -5.00
CA ALA A 200 28.46 -22.01 -3.75
C ALA A 200 29.58 -21.92 -2.68
N ASP A 201 30.47 -22.91 -2.63
CA ASP A 201 31.58 -22.95 -1.67
C ASP A 201 32.83 -22.17 -2.13
N ALA A 202 32.75 -21.43 -3.24
CA ALA A 202 33.91 -20.71 -3.78
C ALA A 202 34.28 -19.44 -3.00
N ILE A 203 33.38 -18.94 -2.15
CA ILE A 203 33.58 -17.72 -1.37
C ILE A 203 33.46 -18.06 0.12
N ASP A 204 34.47 -17.68 0.89
CA ASP A 204 34.43 -17.75 2.35
C ASP A 204 33.59 -16.58 2.90
N ASP A 205 32.41 -16.91 3.44
CA ASP A 205 31.50 -15.96 4.08
C ASP A 205 31.63 -15.94 5.62
N SER A 206 32.62 -16.63 6.19
CA SER A 206 32.83 -16.72 7.64
C SER A 206 32.96 -15.37 8.34
N ALA A 207 33.36 -14.33 7.61
CA ALA A 207 33.39 -12.96 8.10
C ALA A 207 31.99 -12.43 8.46
N LEU A 208 30.93 -12.83 7.73
CA LEU A 208 29.55 -12.40 7.94
C LEU A 208 28.87 -13.09 9.13
N HIS A 209 29.40 -14.24 9.57
CA HIS A 209 28.83 -15.07 10.65
C HIS A 209 29.53 -14.87 12.00
N ARG A 210 30.30 -13.78 12.15
CA ARG A 210 30.95 -13.43 13.42
C ARG A 210 29.95 -12.74 14.36
N GLY A 211 30.34 -12.59 15.62
CA GLY A 211 29.60 -11.73 16.55
C GLY A 211 29.76 -10.26 16.17
N PHE A 212 28.65 -9.60 15.88
CA PHE A 212 28.60 -8.16 15.63
C PHE A 212 27.74 -7.48 16.69
N ASP A 213 28.27 -6.44 17.31
CA ASP A 213 27.55 -5.62 18.27
C ASP A 213 26.33 -4.98 17.57
N PRO A 214 25.09 -5.26 18.01
CA PRO A 214 23.88 -4.70 17.41
C PRO A 214 23.86 -3.17 17.39
N ASP A 215 24.38 -2.52 18.43
CA ASP A 215 24.35 -1.05 18.53
C ASP A 215 25.30 -0.43 17.50
N LEU A 216 26.45 -1.06 17.26
CA LEU A 216 27.37 -0.65 16.20
C LEU A 216 26.76 -0.86 14.80
N GLN A 217 26.00 -1.94 14.60
CA GLN A 217 25.29 -2.18 13.33
C GLN A 217 24.24 -1.10 13.05
N VAL A 218 23.44 -0.75 14.06
CA VAL A 218 22.43 0.32 13.95
C VAL A 218 23.09 1.67 13.67
N ALA A 219 24.16 2.01 14.39
CA ALA A 219 24.90 3.25 14.18
C ALA A 219 25.53 3.32 12.77
N TYR A 220 26.10 2.21 12.30
CA TYR A 220 26.68 2.14 10.96
C TYR A 220 25.61 2.24 9.87
N ALA A 221 24.49 1.54 10.00
CA ALA A 221 23.37 1.65 9.07
C ALA A 221 22.88 3.10 8.97
N LEU A 222 22.75 3.78 10.11
CA LEU A 222 22.35 5.19 10.17
C LEU A 222 23.37 6.12 9.48
N ASP A 223 24.67 5.86 9.60
CA ASP A 223 25.71 6.61 8.88
C ASP A 223 25.62 6.39 7.36
N VAL A 224 25.40 5.15 6.92
CA VAL A 224 25.25 4.82 5.50
C VAL A 224 24.05 5.54 4.88
N VAL A 225 22.87 5.51 5.52
CA VAL A 225 21.69 6.18 4.96
C VAL A 225 21.84 7.70 4.92
N LYS A 226 22.55 8.31 5.88
CA LYS A 226 22.90 9.74 5.81
C LYS A 226 23.76 10.05 4.59
N ARG A 227 24.75 9.20 4.28
CA ARG A 227 25.60 9.36 3.08
C ARG A 227 24.83 9.18 1.77
N LEU A 228 23.76 8.38 1.79
CA LEU A 228 22.82 8.27 0.67
C LEU A 228 21.89 9.49 0.54
N GLY A 229 21.90 10.41 1.50
CA GLY A 229 21.13 11.66 1.49
C GLY A 229 19.88 11.66 2.37
N TYR A 230 19.72 10.69 3.28
CA TYR A 230 18.60 10.69 4.21
C TYR A 230 18.70 11.85 5.21
N ASP A 231 17.65 12.67 5.28
CA ASP A 231 17.56 13.84 6.14
C ASP A 231 16.96 13.49 7.51
N LEU A 232 17.78 13.54 8.55
CA LEU A 232 17.35 13.25 9.93
C LEU A 232 16.54 14.37 10.58
N GLU A 233 16.50 15.57 10.03
CA GLU A 233 15.58 16.62 10.51
C GLU A 233 14.14 16.35 10.03
N ARG A 234 13.97 15.40 9.11
CA ARG A 234 12.68 15.04 8.49
C ARG A 234 12.37 13.54 8.60
N GLY A 235 13.09 12.81 9.44
CA GLY A 235 12.96 11.36 9.57
C GLY A 235 13.77 10.77 10.71
N ARG A 236 13.56 9.48 10.99
CA ARG A 236 14.26 8.74 12.05
C ARG A 236 14.34 7.24 11.73
N GLN A 237 15.19 6.53 12.47
CA GLN A 237 15.35 5.09 12.41
C GLN A 237 15.17 4.50 13.82
N ASP A 238 14.42 3.42 13.90
CA ASP A 238 14.06 2.72 15.13
C ASP A 238 14.11 1.20 14.90
N ILE A 239 14.06 0.44 15.99
CA ILE A 239 14.06 -1.03 15.95
C ILE A 239 12.61 -1.52 16.04
N SER A 240 12.20 -2.35 15.09
CA SER A 240 10.92 -3.07 15.03
C SER A 240 11.15 -4.57 14.84
N THR A 241 10.09 -5.37 14.89
CA THR A 241 10.17 -6.83 14.67
C THR A 241 10.35 -7.21 13.19
N HIS A 242 9.84 -6.38 12.28
CA HIS A 242 9.87 -6.55 10.82
C HIS A 242 10.29 -5.25 10.15
#